data_AF-A0A945S724-F1
#
_entry.id   AF-A0A945S724-F1
#
_cell.length_a   1.000
_cell.length_b   1.000
_cell.length_c   1.000
_cell.angle_alpha   90.00
_cell.angle_beta   90.00
_cell.angle_gamma   90.00
#
_symmetry.space_group_name_H-M   'P 1'
#
loop_
_entity.id
_entity.type
_entity.pdbx_description
1 polymer ?
#
loop_
_entity_poly.entity_id
_entity_poly.type
_entity_poly.pdbx_seq_one_letter_code
_entity_poly.pdbx_strand_id
1 'polypeptide(L)'
;MAIDPSKLKPSDVTRLLNSTSLGTVIGDRQLYTHRQRAGFRISPDGRTINLFKYVAWLVDERHGPQPEQSTRDYEAMKEAARARNASLSAAGRDIGGLPEVVDPERRERCRTSFRSFCEAYFMLTFHLEWSDDHLRVIAKIEQAVLHGGLFAMAMPRGSGKSSLAECACLWAMLYGHRDFVTLIGSDEGHALGMLDSIKTELESNDLLLEDFPAVCYPIHA
;
A
#
# COMPACT_ATOMS: atom_id res chain seq x y z
N MET A 1 36.48 -45.26 -9.61
CA MET A 1 37.08 -44.32 -10.57
C MET A 1 37.49 -43.09 -9.78
N ALA A 2 38.77 -42.74 -9.79
CA ALA A 2 39.20 -41.52 -9.10
C ALA A 2 38.72 -40.30 -9.91
N ILE A 3 37.89 -39.45 -9.30
CA ILE A 3 37.45 -38.19 -9.89
C ILE A 3 38.63 -37.22 -9.83
N ASP A 4 39.02 -36.61 -10.94
CA ASP A 4 40.01 -35.53 -10.98
C ASP A 4 39.30 -34.18 -10.77
N PRO A 5 39.44 -33.53 -9.59
CA PRO A 5 38.73 -32.28 -9.29
C PRO A 5 39.19 -31.10 -10.15
N SER A 6 40.32 -31.24 -10.86
CA SER A 6 40.86 -30.19 -11.72
C SER A 6 40.23 -30.15 -13.11
N LYS A 7 39.54 -31.22 -13.53
CA LYS A 7 38.96 -31.40 -14.87
C LYS A 7 37.60 -32.09 -14.82
N LEU A 8 36.57 -31.37 -14.38
CA LEU A 8 35.20 -31.89 -14.30
C LEU A 8 34.33 -31.37 -15.42
N LYS A 9 33.44 -32.20 -15.97
CA LYS A 9 32.39 -31.68 -16.85
C LYS A 9 31.42 -30.84 -16.01
N PRO A 10 30.75 -29.81 -16.58
CA PRO A 10 29.79 -29.00 -15.83
C PRO A 10 28.72 -29.83 -15.11
N SER A 11 28.19 -30.85 -15.77
CA SER A 11 27.22 -31.78 -15.17
C SER A 11 27.77 -32.54 -13.96
N ASP A 12 29.06 -32.88 -13.98
CA ASP A 12 29.72 -33.60 -12.90
C ASP A 12 29.97 -32.67 -11.70
N VAL A 13 30.24 -31.38 -11.95
CA VAL A 13 30.32 -30.37 -10.89
C VAL A 13 28.98 -30.18 -10.21
N THR A 14 27.88 -30.02 -10.97
CA THR A 14 26.53 -29.92 -10.39
C THR A 14 26.21 -31.15 -9.52
N ARG A 15 26.47 -32.36 -10.04
CA ARG A 15 26.24 -33.61 -9.30
C ARG A 15 27.09 -33.71 -8.04
N LEU A 16 28.37 -33.38 -8.12
CA LEU A 16 29.31 -33.45 -7.01
C LEU A 16 28.95 -32.46 -5.89
N LEU A 17 28.54 -31.24 -6.25
CA LEU A 17 28.14 -30.25 -5.24
C LEU A 17 26.80 -30.64 -4.58
N ASN A 18 25.89 -31.23 -5.34
CA ASN A 18 24.59 -31.66 -4.85
C ASN A 18 24.62 -33.04 -4.15
N SER A 19 25.73 -33.78 -4.18
CA SER A 19 25.87 -35.06 -3.48
C SER A 19 26.17 -34.93 -1.98
N THR A 20 26.02 -33.73 -1.42
CA THR A 20 26.20 -33.45 0.01
C THR A 20 24.89 -33.61 0.78
N SER A 21 24.95 -33.70 2.11
CA SER A 21 23.76 -33.77 2.98
C SER A 21 22.86 -32.52 2.92
N LEU A 22 23.32 -31.46 2.26
CA LEU A 22 22.59 -30.20 2.07
C LEU A 22 21.63 -30.25 0.87
N GLY A 23 21.61 -31.34 0.10
CA GLY A 23 20.77 -31.49 -1.08
C GLY A 23 21.23 -30.59 -2.24
N THR A 24 20.30 -29.99 -2.96
CA THR A 24 20.60 -29.16 -4.13
C THR A 24 21.17 -27.81 -3.72
N VAL A 25 22.49 -27.68 -3.79
CA VAL A 25 23.22 -26.42 -3.51
C VAL A 25 23.41 -25.56 -4.75
N ILE A 26 23.34 -26.13 -5.96
CA ILE A 26 23.42 -25.40 -7.22
C ILE A 26 22.63 -26.07 -8.34
N GLY A 27 21.99 -25.27 -9.19
CA GLY A 27 21.32 -25.72 -10.41
C GLY A 27 22.15 -25.47 -11.68
N ASP A 28 21.86 -26.22 -12.75
CA ASP A 28 22.63 -26.14 -14.02
C ASP A 28 22.60 -24.75 -14.65
N ARG A 29 21.46 -24.04 -14.58
CA ARG A 29 21.34 -22.65 -15.09
C ARG A 29 22.24 -21.68 -14.33
N GLN A 30 22.37 -21.87 -13.02
CA GLN A 30 23.23 -21.04 -12.18
C GLN A 30 24.71 -21.34 -12.47
N LEU A 31 25.08 -22.63 -12.55
CA LEU A 31 26.45 -23.02 -12.92
C LEU A 31 26.84 -22.52 -14.32
N TYR A 32 25.92 -22.57 -15.29
CA TYR A 32 26.13 -21.98 -16.61
C TYR A 32 26.41 -20.48 -16.52
N THR A 33 25.59 -19.74 -15.76
CA THR A 33 25.76 -18.29 -15.57
C THR A 33 27.11 -17.97 -14.93
N HIS A 34 27.51 -18.72 -13.90
CA HIS A 34 28.80 -18.56 -13.25
C HIS A 34 29.96 -18.82 -14.22
N ARG A 35 29.84 -19.83 -15.07
CA ARG A 35 30.83 -20.15 -16.10
C ARG A 35 30.98 -19.03 -17.12
N GLN A 36 29.89 -18.40 -17.53
CA GLN A 36 29.93 -17.26 -18.44
C GLN A 36 30.55 -16.02 -17.79
N ARG A 37 30.30 -15.78 -16.50
CA ARG A 37 30.89 -14.66 -15.76
C ARG A 37 32.39 -14.85 -15.48
N ALA A 38 32.76 -16.03 -14.98
CA ALA A 38 34.13 -16.34 -14.60
C ALA A 38 35.04 -16.63 -15.81
N GLY A 39 34.46 -17.10 -16.92
CA GLY A 39 35.15 -17.40 -18.16
C GLY A 39 36.29 -18.42 -17.99
N PHE A 40 37.43 -18.15 -18.65
CA PHE A 40 38.61 -19.03 -18.64
C PHE A 40 39.31 -19.13 -17.28
N ARG A 41 38.93 -18.30 -16.28
CA ARG A 41 39.51 -18.37 -14.92
C ARG A 41 39.18 -19.70 -14.25
N ILE A 42 37.98 -20.24 -14.50
CA ILE A 42 37.53 -21.52 -13.92
C ILE A 42 37.50 -22.66 -14.94
N SER A 43 37.55 -22.36 -16.23
CA SER A 43 37.50 -23.32 -17.34
C SER A 43 38.67 -23.11 -18.30
N PRO A 44 39.90 -23.54 -17.95
CA PRO A 44 41.11 -23.23 -18.73
C PRO A 44 41.08 -23.78 -20.16
N ASP A 45 40.44 -24.93 -20.36
CA ASP A 45 40.29 -25.60 -21.64
C ASP A 45 38.95 -25.28 -22.34
N GLY A 46 38.13 -24.42 -21.75
CA GLY A 46 36.80 -24.06 -22.26
C GLY A 46 35.81 -25.23 -22.33
N ARG A 47 36.10 -26.38 -21.70
CA ARG A 47 35.24 -27.58 -21.72
C ARG A 47 35.00 -28.16 -20.33
N THR A 48 36.03 -28.17 -19.51
CA THR A 48 35.98 -28.65 -18.12
C THR A 48 36.06 -27.49 -17.13
N ILE A 49 35.59 -27.72 -15.92
CA ILE A 49 35.64 -26.78 -14.81
C ILE A 49 36.66 -27.33 -13.81
N ASN A 50 37.59 -26.48 -13.39
CA ASN A 50 38.49 -26.76 -12.29
C ASN A 50 37.80 -26.35 -10.98
N LEU A 51 37.50 -27.32 -10.12
CA LEU A 51 36.70 -27.10 -8.91
C LEU A 51 37.38 -26.11 -7.95
N PHE A 52 38.70 -26.20 -7.78
CA PHE A 52 39.44 -25.31 -6.88
C PHE A 52 39.41 -23.86 -7.37
N LYS A 53 39.60 -23.65 -8.68
CA LYS A 53 39.49 -22.30 -9.27
C LYS A 53 38.07 -21.77 -9.19
N TYR A 54 37.07 -22.64 -9.35
CA TYR A 54 35.67 -22.27 -9.21
C TYR A 54 35.33 -21.83 -7.79
N VAL A 55 35.78 -22.56 -6.77
CA VAL A 55 35.61 -22.17 -5.36
C VAL A 55 36.34 -20.86 -5.07
N ALA A 56 37.58 -20.69 -5.54
CA ALA A 56 38.32 -19.44 -5.38
C ALA A 56 37.57 -18.25 -5.99
N TRP A 57 37.02 -18.41 -7.21
CA TRP A 57 36.21 -17.37 -7.84
C TRP A 57 34.92 -17.06 -7.05
N LEU A 58 34.26 -18.07 -6.48
CA LEU A 58 33.09 -17.85 -5.61
C LEU A 58 33.44 -17.06 -4.35
N VAL A 59 34.63 -17.31 -3.77
CA VAL A 59 35.15 -16.54 -2.63
C VAL A 59 35.44 -15.10 -3.05
N ASP A 60 36.08 -14.89 -4.21
CA ASP A 60 36.35 -13.56 -4.75
C ASP A 60 35.07 -12.78 -5.04
N GLU A 61 34.02 -13.42 -5.57
CA GLU A 61 32.72 -12.76 -5.81
C GLU A 61 32.01 -12.40 -4.50
N ARG A 62 32.15 -13.23 -3.46
CA ARG A 62 31.48 -13.03 -2.17
C ARG A 62 32.19 -11.97 -1.31
N HIS A 63 33.51 -11.92 -1.38
CA HIS A 63 34.35 -11.11 -0.50
C HIS A 63 35.09 -9.98 -1.23
N GLY A 64 35.02 -9.92 -2.55
CA GLY A 64 35.58 -8.85 -3.35
C GLY A 64 34.80 -7.54 -3.19
N PRO A 65 35.40 -6.40 -3.58
CA PRO A 65 34.73 -5.12 -3.54
C PRO A 65 33.49 -5.17 -4.44
N GLN A 66 32.30 -5.01 -3.85
CA GLN A 66 31.09 -4.81 -4.63
C GLN A 66 31.27 -3.52 -5.45
N PRO A 67 30.96 -3.54 -6.77
CA PRO A 67 30.91 -2.30 -7.53
C PRO A 67 29.91 -1.38 -6.86
N GLU A 68 30.36 -0.19 -6.45
CA GLU A 68 29.47 0.86 -5.93
C GLU A 68 28.39 1.13 -6.97
N GLN A 69 27.17 0.65 -6.72
CA GLN A 69 26.03 1.05 -7.51
C GLN A 69 25.86 2.55 -7.29
N SER A 70 26.05 3.32 -8.37
CA SER A 70 26.00 4.78 -8.28
C SER A 70 24.59 5.17 -7.80
N THR A 71 24.51 5.92 -6.71
CA THR A 71 23.24 6.44 -6.17
C THR A 71 22.46 7.26 -7.20
N ARG A 72 23.15 7.79 -8.22
CA ARG A 72 22.57 8.46 -9.38
C ARG A 72 21.66 7.57 -10.20
N ASP A 73 22.00 6.30 -10.43
CA ASP A 73 21.16 5.40 -11.24
C ASP A 73 19.86 5.01 -10.52
N TYR A 74 19.92 4.82 -9.20
CA TYR A 74 18.74 4.52 -8.39
C TYR A 74 17.79 5.72 -8.29
N GLU A 75 18.31 6.92 -8.00
CA GLU A 75 17.47 8.12 -7.96
C GLU A 75 16.88 8.45 -9.34
N ALA A 76 17.64 8.31 -10.42
CA ALA A 76 17.14 8.49 -11.78
C ALA A 76 16.02 7.48 -12.13
N MET A 77 16.16 6.20 -11.74
CA MET A 77 15.09 5.20 -11.91
C MET A 77 13.84 5.56 -11.10
N LYS A 78 14.02 5.99 -9.85
CA LYS A 78 12.93 6.40 -8.95
C LYS A 78 12.21 7.65 -9.45
N GLU A 79 12.95 8.60 -10.01
CA GLU A 79 12.41 9.83 -10.59
C GLU A 79 11.66 9.55 -11.90
N ALA A 80 12.20 8.70 -12.78
CA ALA A 80 11.51 8.24 -13.98
C ALA A 80 10.23 7.45 -13.65
N ALA A 81 10.24 6.63 -12.59
CA ALA A 81 9.04 5.95 -12.10
C ALA A 81 8.01 6.95 -11.55
N ARG A 82 8.44 7.95 -10.77
CA ARG A 82 7.58 9.05 -10.29
C ARG A 82 6.96 9.84 -11.44
N ALA A 83 7.76 10.21 -12.45
CA ALA A 83 7.29 10.96 -13.62
C ALA A 83 6.26 10.17 -14.42
N ARG A 84 6.50 8.87 -14.66
CA ARG A 84 5.52 7.98 -15.33
C ARG A 84 4.22 7.84 -14.55
N ASN A 85 4.30 7.65 -13.24
CA ASN A 85 3.10 7.58 -12.41
C ASN A 85 2.35 8.92 -12.39
N ALA A 86 3.06 10.04 -12.29
CA ALA A 86 2.46 11.37 -12.37
C ALA A 86 1.75 11.60 -13.71
N SER A 87 2.37 11.21 -14.84
CA SER A 87 1.75 11.35 -16.16
C SER A 87 0.53 10.44 -16.34
N LEU A 88 0.59 9.20 -15.87
CA LEU A 88 -0.56 8.28 -15.90
C LEU A 88 -1.70 8.81 -15.03
N SER A 89 -1.40 9.30 -13.83
CA SER A 89 -2.39 9.89 -12.96
C SER A 89 -2.94 11.22 -13.49
N ALA A 90 -2.16 12.02 -14.22
CA ALA A 90 -2.66 13.24 -14.83
C ALA A 90 -3.61 12.95 -16.00
N ALA A 91 -3.26 11.97 -16.85
CA ALA A 91 -4.12 11.55 -17.96
C ALA A 91 -5.46 10.94 -17.51
N GLY A 92 -5.51 10.30 -16.34
CA GLY A 92 -6.76 9.79 -15.75
C GLY A 92 -7.57 10.82 -14.93
N ARG A 93 -7.03 12.02 -14.68
CA ARG A 93 -7.66 13.05 -13.82
C ARG A 93 -8.48 14.10 -14.58
N ASP A 94 -8.49 14.06 -15.91
CA ASP A 94 -9.20 15.05 -16.73
C ASP A 94 -10.66 14.61 -16.97
N ILE A 95 -11.48 14.70 -15.91
CA ILE A 95 -12.88 14.22 -15.88
C ILE A 95 -13.86 15.35 -16.28
N GLY A 96 -13.37 16.40 -16.94
CA GLY A 96 -14.15 17.59 -17.27
C GLY A 96 -14.29 18.58 -16.10
N GLY A 97 -15.10 19.61 -16.31
CA GLY A 97 -15.35 20.64 -15.28
C GLY A 97 -16.25 20.11 -14.18
N LEU A 98 -15.84 20.29 -12.92
CA LEU A 98 -16.65 19.95 -11.75
C LEU A 98 -17.82 20.95 -11.62
N PRO A 99 -19.03 20.48 -11.24
CA PRO A 99 -20.12 21.40 -10.90
C PRO A 99 -19.75 22.24 -9.68
N GLU A 100 -20.40 23.41 -9.57
CA GLU A 100 -20.26 24.28 -8.41
C GLU A 100 -20.96 23.69 -7.18
N VAL A 101 -20.47 24.07 -6.01
CA VAL A 101 -21.05 23.70 -4.71
C VAL A 101 -22.42 24.38 -4.57
N VAL A 102 -23.47 23.60 -4.37
CA VAL A 102 -24.84 24.12 -4.32
C VAL A 102 -25.10 24.95 -3.06
N ASP A 103 -24.69 24.46 -1.89
CA ASP A 103 -24.86 25.17 -0.61
C ASP A 103 -23.51 25.35 0.13
N PRO A 104 -22.76 26.42 -0.20
CA PRO A 104 -21.50 26.72 0.48
C PRO A 104 -21.65 27.01 1.97
N GLU A 105 -22.81 27.52 2.41
CA GLU A 105 -23.06 27.85 3.81
C GLU A 105 -23.26 26.59 4.66
N ARG A 106 -24.04 25.62 4.16
CA ARG A 106 -24.18 24.29 4.78
C ARG A 106 -22.84 23.60 4.91
N ARG A 107 -22.03 23.64 3.85
CA ARG A 107 -20.68 23.08 3.87
C ARG A 107 -19.78 23.75 4.90
N GLU A 108 -19.75 25.08 4.97
CA GLU A 108 -18.89 25.76 5.96
C GLU A 108 -19.38 25.55 7.40
N ARG A 109 -20.71 25.53 7.64
CA ARG A 109 -21.27 25.23 8.96
C ARG A 109 -20.87 23.83 9.46
N CYS A 110 -20.80 22.86 8.56
CA CYS A 110 -20.44 21.49 8.89
C CYS A 110 -18.93 21.27 8.96
N ARG A 111 -18.11 22.25 8.56
CA ARG A 111 -16.65 22.11 8.50
C ARG A 111 -16.02 21.78 9.84
N THR A 112 -16.47 22.42 10.91
CA THR A 112 -15.90 22.22 12.26
C THR A 112 -16.91 21.65 13.25
N SER A 113 -18.10 21.25 12.79
CA SER A 113 -19.11 20.62 13.65
C SER A 113 -19.47 19.24 13.11
N PHE A 114 -19.02 18.19 13.80
CA PHE A 114 -19.33 16.82 13.44
C PHE A 114 -20.83 16.54 13.57
N ARG A 115 -21.46 17.10 14.61
CA ARG A 115 -22.90 17.00 14.82
C ARG A 115 -23.68 17.58 13.64
N SER A 116 -23.37 18.81 13.23
CA SER A 116 -24.06 19.45 12.11
C SER A 116 -23.86 18.69 10.81
N PHE A 117 -22.68 18.10 10.60
CA PHE A 117 -22.41 17.22 9.46
C PHE A 117 -23.33 16.00 9.45
N CYS A 118 -23.47 15.29 10.58
CA CYS A 118 -24.39 14.16 10.70
C CYS A 118 -25.86 14.57 10.45
N GLU A 119 -26.29 15.69 11.03
CA GLU A 119 -27.66 16.19 10.88
C GLU A 119 -27.96 16.67 9.45
N ALA A 120 -26.99 17.28 8.77
CA ALA A 120 -27.16 17.83 7.43
C ALA A 120 -27.13 16.74 6.34
N TYR A 121 -26.13 15.85 6.36
CA TYR A 121 -25.89 14.92 5.25
C TYR A 121 -26.42 13.50 5.50
N PHE A 122 -26.72 13.15 6.76
CA PHE A 122 -27.10 11.78 7.15
C PHE A 122 -28.40 11.75 7.96
N MET A 123 -29.36 12.61 7.61
CA MET A 123 -30.64 12.72 8.32
C MET A 123 -31.41 11.39 8.39
N LEU A 124 -31.34 10.55 7.33
CA LEU A 124 -31.98 9.23 7.34
C LEU A 124 -31.35 8.28 8.37
N THR A 125 -30.03 8.37 8.57
CA THR A 125 -29.28 7.58 9.54
C THR A 125 -29.48 8.11 10.96
N PHE A 126 -29.42 9.44 11.15
CA PHE A 126 -29.55 10.11 12.45
C PHE A 126 -30.88 10.86 12.56
N HIS A 127 -31.98 10.13 12.36
CA HIS A 127 -33.35 10.68 12.40
C HIS A 127 -33.92 10.79 13.83
N LEU A 128 -33.26 10.22 14.84
CA LEU A 128 -33.66 10.28 16.24
C LEU A 128 -32.89 11.36 16.98
N GLU A 129 -33.48 11.88 18.06
CA GLU A 129 -32.82 12.86 18.93
C GLU A 129 -31.54 12.28 19.57
N TRP A 130 -30.54 13.15 19.74
CA TRP A 130 -29.29 12.79 20.39
C TRP A 130 -29.48 12.62 21.90
N SER A 131 -28.96 11.53 22.44
CA SER A 131 -28.83 11.35 23.88
C SER A 131 -27.58 12.07 24.41
N ASP A 132 -27.53 12.30 25.72
CA ASP A 132 -26.34 12.87 26.39
C ASP A 132 -25.08 12.03 26.12
N ASP A 133 -25.21 10.70 26.00
CA ASP A 133 -24.10 9.82 25.69
C ASP A 133 -23.62 10.00 24.23
N HIS A 134 -24.55 10.18 23.29
CA HIS A 134 -24.18 10.51 21.90
C HIS A 134 -23.44 11.85 21.83
N LEU A 135 -23.93 12.87 22.54
CA LEU A 135 -23.30 14.19 22.57
C LEU A 135 -21.87 14.13 23.13
N ARG A 136 -21.63 13.32 24.16
CA ARG A 136 -20.27 13.09 24.68
C ARG A 136 -19.36 12.41 23.65
N VAL A 137 -19.88 11.41 22.94
CA VAL A 137 -19.10 10.68 21.91
C VAL A 137 -18.81 11.60 20.73
N ILE A 138 -19.79 12.37 20.26
CA ILE A 138 -19.63 13.36 19.20
C ILE A 138 -18.54 14.38 19.55
N ALA A 139 -18.57 14.93 20.77
CA ALA A 139 -17.53 15.86 21.22
C ALA A 139 -16.12 15.24 21.23
N LYS A 140 -16.01 13.95 21.59
CA LYS A 140 -14.72 13.23 21.55
C LYS A 140 -14.24 12.98 20.12
N ILE A 141 -15.15 12.61 19.22
CA ILE A 141 -14.85 12.43 17.79
C ILE A 141 -14.40 13.77 17.19
N GLU A 142 -15.12 14.85 17.44
CA GLU A 142 -14.81 16.19 16.94
C GLU A 142 -13.42 16.64 17.38
N GLN A 143 -13.12 16.50 18.67
CA GLN A 143 -11.78 16.80 19.21
C GLN A 143 -10.69 15.97 18.53
N ALA A 144 -10.91 14.67 18.34
CA ALA A 144 -9.90 13.79 17.76
C ALA A 144 -9.70 14.04 16.26
N VAL A 145 -10.76 14.32 15.52
CA VAL A 145 -10.65 14.63 14.08
C VAL A 145 -9.98 15.98 13.87
N LEU A 146 -10.37 17.04 14.59
CA LEU A 146 -9.83 18.39 14.38
C LEU A 146 -8.46 18.63 15.00
N HIS A 147 -8.24 18.13 16.23
CA HIS A 147 -7.07 18.48 17.03
C HIS A 147 -6.19 17.27 17.35
N GLY A 148 -6.78 16.07 17.35
CA GLY A 148 -6.08 14.82 17.58
C GLY A 148 -6.27 14.34 18.99
N GLY A 149 -5.50 13.32 19.34
CA GLY A 149 -5.58 12.67 20.64
C GLY A 149 -6.20 11.28 20.56
N LEU A 150 -6.13 10.60 21.69
CA LEU A 150 -6.55 9.21 21.85
C LEU A 150 -7.66 9.15 22.89
N PHE A 151 -8.72 8.43 22.56
CA PHE A 151 -9.80 8.15 23.48
C PHE A 151 -10.29 6.72 23.29
N ALA A 152 -10.78 6.13 24.36
CA ALA A 152 -11.46 4.84 24.33
C ALA A 152 -12.85 5.04 24.96
N MET A 153 -13.89 4.68 24.22
CA MET A 153 -15.28 4.84 24.65
C MET A 153 -16.04 3.56 24.39
N ALA A 154 -16.76 3.07 25.39
CA ALA A 154 -17.66 1.94 25.26
C ALA A 154 -19.09 2.46 25.06
N MET A 155 -19.75 2.01 23.99
CA MET A 155 -21.14 2.35 23.71
C MET A 155 -22.02 1.09 23.78
N PRO A 156 -23.28 1.20 24.25
CA PRO A 156 -24.23 0.10 24.21
C PRO A 156 -24.44 -0.45 22.80
N ARG A 157 -24.78 -1.74 22.67
CA ARG A 157 -25.16 -2.30 21.36
C ARG A 157 -26.43 -1.63 20.84
N GLY A 158 -26.49 -1.39 19.53
CA GLY A 158 -27.63 -0.74 18.87
C GLY A 158 -27.67 0.80 18.96
N SER A 159 -26.66 1.44 19.56
CA SER A 159 -26.58 2.90 19.71
C SER A 159 -25.99 3.66 18.52
N GLY A 160 -25.82 3.01 17.36
CA GLY A 160 -25.25 3.66 16.16
C GLY A 160 -23.73 3.88 16.18
N LYS A 161 -22.98 3.17 17.04
CA LYS A 161 -21.51 3.30 17.14
C LYS A 161 -20.76 3.16 15.80
N SER A 162 -21.19 2.23 14.95
CA SER A 162 -20.55 1.99 13.65
C SER A 162 -20.86 3.12 12.68
N SER A 163 -22.13 3.54 12.62
CA SER A 163 -22.57 4.69 11.82
C SER A 163 -21.85 5.98 12.21
N LEU A 164 -21.66 6.25 13.51
CA LEU A 164 -20.86 7.39 13.98
C LEU A 164 -19.40 7.29 13.51
N ALA A 165 -18.78 6.10 13.56
CA ALA A 165 -17.40 5.92 13.13
C ALA A 165 -17.21 6.06 11.61
N GLU A 166 -18.14 5.52 10.82
CA GLU A 166 -18.17 5.67 9.36
C GLU A 166 -18.35 7.14 8.96
N CYS A 167 -19.34 7.83 9.56
CA CYS A 167 -19.58 9.25 9.31
C CYS A 167 -18.39 10.12 9.76
N ALA A 168 -17.71 9.77 10.86
CA ALA A 168 -16.51 10.46 11.30
C ALA A 168 -15.36 10.32 10.29
N CYS A 169 -15.22 9.13 9.67
CA CYS A 169 -14.26 8.93 8.59
C CYS A 169 -14.59 9.79 7.38
N LEU A 170 -15.85 9.78 6.93
CA LEU A 170 -16.33 10.62 5.83
C LEU A 170 -16.06 12.11 6.10
N TRP A 171 -16.42 12.59 7.29
CA TRP A 171 -16.19 13.97 7.69
C TRP A 171 -14.70 14.34 7.68
N ALA A 172 -13.85 13.48 8.22
CA ALA A 172 -12.40 13.70 8.23
C ALA A 172 -11.81 13.75 6.83
N MET A 173 -12.28 12.90 5.91
CA MET A 173 -11.81 12.82 4.52
C MET A 173 -12.32 13.99 3.68
N LEU A 174 -13.62 14.29 3.71
CA LEU A 174 -14.26 15.30 2.86
C LEU A 174 -13.75 16.71 3.14
N TYR A 175 -13.48 17.03 4.41
CA TYR A 175 -12.92 18.33 4.80
C TYR A 175 -11.39 18.35 4.87
N GLY A 176 -10.73 17.20 4.67
CA GLY A 176 -9.27 17.11 4.73
C GLY A 176 -8.70 17.38 6.12
N HIS A 177 -9.43 17.06 7.19
CA HIS A 177 -8.95 17.24 8.58
C HIS A 177 -7.82 16.26 8.94
N ARG A 178 -7.72 15.15 8.20
CA ARG A 178 -6.70 14.12 8.38
C ARG A 178 -6.18 13.61 7.04
N ASP A 179 -4.86 13.59 6.89
CA ASP A 179 -4.19 13.06 5.68
C ASP A 179 -4.41 11.56 5.49
N PHE A 180 -4.60 10.82 6.60
CA PHE A 180 -4.77 9.39 6.57
C PHE A 180 -5.80 8.94 7.62
N VAL A 181 -6.85 8.28 7.15
CA VAL A 181 -7.97 7.78 7.97
C VAL A 181 -8.00 6.27 7.86
N THR A 182 -8.09 5.57 8.99
CA THR A 182 -8.18 4.10 9.04
C THR A 182 -9.35 3.69 9.91
N LEU A 183 -10.33 3.02 9.30
CA LEU A 183 -11.46 2.41 9.99
C LEU A 183 -11.16 0.92 10.24
N ILE A 184 -11.32 0.45 11.47
CA ILE A 184 -10.97 -0.91 11.88
C ILE A 184 -12.24 -1.68 12.25
N GLY A 185 -12.47 -2.81 11.57
CA GLY A 185 -13.56 -3.75 11.88
C GLY A 185 -13.16 -4.81 12.90
N SER A 186 -14.15 -5.53 13.44
CA SER A 186 -13.89 -6.68 14.34
C SER A 186 -13.30 -7.89 13.61
N ASP A 187 -13.57 -7.98 12.31
CA ASP A 187 -13.15 -9.05 11.40
C ASP A 187 -13.14 -8.51 9.96
N GLU A 188 -12.68 -9.33 9.02
CA GLU A 188 -12.56 -8.98 7.60
C GLU A 188 -13.91 -8.59 6.97
N GLY A 189 -14.97 -9.37 7.24
CA GLY A 189 -16.28 -9.13 6.65
C GLY A 189 -16.88 -7.81 7.12
N HIS A 190 -16.79 -7.51 8.42
CA HIS A 190 -17.22 -6.23 8.97
C HIS A 190 -16.37 -5.07 8.44
N ALA A 191 -15.06 -5.22 8.30
CA ALA A 191 -14.21 -4.17 7.73
C ALA A 191 -14.58 -3.84 6.27
N LEU A 192 -14.81 -4.87 5.45
CA LEU A 192 -15.25 -4.71 4.07
C LEU A 192 -16.64 -4.07 3.98
N GLY A 193 -17.58 -4.49 4.82
CA GLY A 193 -18.94 -3.92 4.85
C GLY A 193 -18.95 -2.44 5.23
N MET A 194 -18.16 -2.02 6.21
CA MET A 194 -18.05 -0.60 6.55
C MET A 194 -17.44 0.24 5.42
N LEU A 195 -16.42 -0.30 4.73
CA LEU A 195 -15.83 0.36 3.57
C LEU A 195 -16.84 0.49 2.41
N ASP A 196 -17.64 -0.55 2.19
CA ASP A 196 -18.70 -0.54 1.17
C ASP A 196 -19.78 0.50 1.50
N SER A 197 -20.21 0.57 2.76
CA SER A 197 -21.17 1.59 3.23
C SER A 197 -20.66 3.02 2.97
N ILE A 198 -19.38 3.29 3.25
CA ILE A 198 -18.75 4.58 2.96
C ILE A 198 -18.78 4.91 1.47
N LYS A 199 -18.52 3.92 0.60
CA LYS A 199 -18.56 4.12 -0.86
C LYS A 199 -19.98 4.39 -1.33
N THR A 200 -20.95 3.59 -0.89
CA THR A 200 -22.37 3.79 -1.23
C THR A 200 -22.82 5.20 -0.88
N GLU A 201 -22.48 5.71 0.30
CA GLU A 201 -22.81 7.09 0.69
C GLU A 201 -22.17 8.13 -0.24
N LEU A 202 -20.93 7.94 -0.67
CA LEU A 202 -20.28 8.87 -1.62
C LEU A 202 -20.85 8.79 -3.04
N GLU A 203 -21.41 7.64 -3.43
CA GLU A 203 -21.95 7.40 -4.76
C GLU A 203 -23.42 7.82 -4.89
N SER A 204 -24.23 7.71 -3.82
CA SER A 204 -25.69 7.87 -3.90
C SER A 204 -26.28 8.99 -3.04
N ASN A 205 -25.49 9.68 -2.21
CA ASN A 205 -26.02 10.74 -1.34
C ASN A 205 -26.04 12.09 -2.07
N ASP A 206 -27.24 12.52 -2.48
CA ASP A 206 -27.45 13.76 -3.23
C ASP A 206 -26.88 15.00 -2.52
N LEU A 207 -26.99 15.09 -1.20
CA LEU A 207 -26.48 16.24 -0.44
C LEU A 207 -24.95 16.27 -0.41
N LEU A 208 -24.30 15.11 -0.37
CA LEU A 208 -22.85 15.03 -0.51
C LEU A 208 -22.42 15.36 -1.94
N LEU A 209 -23.17 14.94 -2.96
CA LEU A 209 -22.91 15.29 -4.36
C LEU A 209 -22.99 16.80 -4.58
N GLU A 210 -24.02 17.45 -4.03
CA GLU A 210 -24.25 18.89 -4.10
C GLU A 210 -23.10 19.71 -3.50
N ASP A 211 -22.58 19.30 -2.33
CA ASP A 211 -21.64 20.11 -1.57
C ASP A 211 -20.17 19.70 -1.73
N PHE A 212 -19.92 18.45 -2.13
CA PHE A 212 -18.59 17.88 -2.36
C PHE A 212 -18.43 17.31 -3.78
N PRO A 213 -18.66 18.12 -4.82
CA PRO A 213 -18.61 17.66 -6.20
C PRO A 213 -17.23 17.12 -6.58
N ALA A 214 -16.15 17.65 -6.00
CA ALA A 214 -14.79 17.16 -6.24
C ALA A 214 -14.55 15.70 -5.84
N VAL A 215 -15.35 15.17 -4.91
CA VAL A 215 -15.23 13.80 -4.40
C VAL A 215 -16.30 12.91 -5.00
N CYS A 216 -17.56 13.35 -4.98
CA CYS A 216 -18.71 12.52 -5.33
C CYS A 216 -18.99 12.49 -6.84
N TYR A 217 -18.82 13.62 -7.55
CA TYR A 217 -19.18 13.72 -8.98
C TYR A 217 -18.46 12.71 -9.88
N PRO A 218 -17.14 12.43 -9.71
CA PRO A 218 -16.43 11.47 -10.56
C PRO A 218 -16.86 10.01 -10.40
N ILE A 219 -17.47 9.66 -9.27
CA ILE A 219 -17.83 8.29 -8.90
C ILE A 219 -19.33 8.07 -8.82
N HIS A 220 -20.12 9.14 -8.96
CA HIS A 220 -21.56 9.07 -9.04
C HIS A 220 -21.98 8.23 -10.25
N ALA A 221 -22.83 7.24 -10.02
CA ALA A 221 -23.36 6.34 -11.04
C ALA A 221 -24.63 6.87 -11.70
#